data_AF-A0AAW2MPU6-F1
#
_entry.id   AF-A0AAW2MPU6-F1
#
_cell.length_a   1.000
_cell.length_b   1.000
_cell.length_c   1.000
_cell.angle_alpha   90.00
_cell.angle_beta   90.00
_cell.angle_gamma   90.00
#
_symmetry.space_group_name_H-M   'P 1'
#
loop_
_entity.id
_entity.type
_entity.pdbx_description
1 polymer ?
#
loop_
_entity_poly.entity_id
_entity_poly.type
_entity_poly.pdbx_seq_one_letter_code
_entity_poly.pdbx_strand_id
1 'polypeptide(L)'
;MTHYLTEHMSAAVKMVEEFSSTTLAKRLNDPSTDDYTKKALHVCEEMYRNAVQALNNGMKSVSSGDFFQARTETHAFINNINACGDSSMEFQTFGEWAREVGGDCLAKIVEHIDPEE
;
A
#
# COMPACT_ATOMS: atom_id res chain seq x y z
N MET A 1 6.18 -17.96 -9.15
CA MET A 1 6.68 -16.91 -8.24
C MET A 1 6.26 -15.53 -8.71
N THR A 2 6.56 -15.13 -9.94
CA THR A 2 6.03 -13.89 -10.54
C THR A 2 4.49 -13.81 -10.55
N HIS A 3 3.80 -14.91 -10.86
CA HIS A 3 2.33 -14.98 -10.77
C HIS A 3 1.82 -14.68 -9.34
N TYR A 4 2.43 -15.29 -8.32
CA TYR A 4 2.12 -15.04 -6.92
C TYR A 4 2.28 -13.56 -6.56
N LEU A 5 3.39 -12.93 -6.97
CA LEU A 5 3.65 -11.50 -6.75
C LEU A 5 2.57 -10.63 -7.41
N THR A 6 2.24 -10.88 -8.68
CA THR A 6 1.22 -10.09 -9.38
C THR A 6 -0.17 -10.26 -8.78
N GLU A 7 -0.53 -11.46 -8.33
CA GLU A 7 -1.83 -11.70 -7.67
C GLU A 7 -1.91 -11.02 -6.31
N HIS A 8 -0.86 -11.12 -5.49
CA HIS A 8 -0.85 -10.51 -4.15
C HIS A 8 -0.81 -8.98 -4.23
N MET A 9 -0.01 -8.42 -5.13
CA MET A 9 -0.01 -6.97 -5.38
C MET A 9 -1.38 -6.49 -5.90
N SER A 10 -2.05 -7.24 -6.78
CA SER A 10 -3.39 -6.90 -7.26
C SER A 10 -4.44 -6.97 -6.14
N ALA A 11 -4.37 -7.99 -5.28
CA ALA A 11 -5.25 -8.09 -4.12
C ALA A 11 -5.02 -6.93 -3.14
N ALA A 12 -3.76 -6.54 -2.92
CA ALA A 12 -3.40 -5.40 -2.09
C ALA A 12 -3.94 -4.08 -2.66
N VAL A 13 -3.85 -3.86 -3.98
CA VAL A 13 -4.48 -2.71 -4.66
C VAL A 13 -5.96 -2.64 -4.33
N LYS A 14 -6.70 -3.74 -4.54
CA LYS A 14 -8.14 -3.78 -4.26
C LYS A 14 -8.45 -3.46 -2.81
N MET A 15 -7.65 -3.96 -1.88
CA MET A 15 -7.86 -3.71 -0.46
C MET A 15 -7.63 -2.25 -0.08
N VAL A 16 -6.63 -1.58 -0.68
CA VAL A 16 -6.42 -0.13 -0.50
C VAL A 16 -7.56 0.69 -1.10
N GLU A 17 -8.04 0.33 -2.28
CA GLU A 17 -9.19 0.98 -2.91
C GLU A 17 -10.48 0.80 -2.09
N GLU A 18 -10.70 -0.40 -1.55
CA GLU A 18 -11.84 -0.70 -0.68
C GLU A 18 -11.75 0.08 0.63
N PHE A 19 -10.60 0.09 1.31
CA PHE A 19 -10.43 0.88 2.54
C PHE A 19 -10.62 2.38 2.28
N SER A 20 -10.12 2.87 1.15
CA SER A 20 -10.27 4.28 0.74
C SER A 20 -11.74 4.66 0.50
N SER A 21 -12.47 3.82 -0.24
CA SER A 21 -13.86 4.07 -0.61
C SER A 21 -14.86 3.80 0.52
N THR A 22 -14.46 3.08 1.57
CA THR A 22 -15.31 2.74 2.71
C THR A 22 -14.92 3.52 3.95
N THR A 23 -13.88 3.09 4.67
CA THR A 23 -13.47 3.63 5.96
C THR A 23 -13.05 5.09 5.85
N LEU A 24 -12.14 5.41 4.93
CA LEU A 24 -11.63 6.77 4.76
C LEU A 24 -12.74 7.72 4.28
N ALA A 25 -13.49 7.34 3.24
CA ALA A 25 -14.62 8.12 2.75
C ALA A 25 -15.67 8.37 3.85
N LYS A 26 -15.97 7.37 4.69
CA LYS A 26 -16.89 7.53 5.82
C LYS A 26 -16.39 8.57 6.81
N ARG A 27 -15.09 8.53 7.18
CA ARG A 27 -14.50 9.45 8.16
C ARG A 27 -14.41 10.89 7.62
N LEU A 28 -14.12 11.06 6.33
CA LEU A 28 -14.13 12.36 5.66
C LEU A 28 -15.52 12.99 5.61
N ASN A 29 -16.56 12.19 5.37
CA ASN A 29 -17.95 12.66 5.28
C ASN A 29 -18.66 12.79 6.63
N ASP A 30 -18.04 12.33 7.72
CA ASP A 30 -18.62 12.44 9.05
C ASP A 30 -18.61 13.92 9.53
N PRO A 31 -19.77 14.51 9.84
CA PRO A 31 -19.85 15.89 10.31
C PRO A 31 -19.20 16.08 11.69
N SER A 32 -18.98 15.01 12.46
CA SER A 32 -18.30 15.06 13.76
C SER A 32 -16.78 15.06 13.66
N THR A 33 -16.21 14.76 12.49
CA THR A 33 -14.77 14.84 12.26
C THR A 33 -14.35 16.31 12.17
N ASP A 34 -13.43 16.72 13.06
CA ASP A 34 -12.89 18.07 13.11
C ASP A 34 -12.00 18.40 11.90
N ASP A 35 -11.78 19.68 11.64
CA ASP A 35 -11.06 20.16 10.46
C ASP A 35 -9.59 19.72 10.41
N TYR A 36 -8.95 19.55 11.57
CA TYR A 36 -7.57 19.08 11.62
C TYR A 36 -7.50 17.61 11.20
N THR A 37 -8.38 16.78 11.75
CA THR A 37 -8.51 15.36 11.37
C THR A 37 -8.89 15.22 9.89
N LYS A 38 -9.83 16.03 9.37
CA LYS A 38 -10.18 16.03 7.93
C LYS A 38 -8.99 16.32 7.02
N LYS A 39 -8.11 17.26 7.39
CA LYS A 39 -6.88 17.53 6.63
C LYS A 39 -5.93 16.32 6.65
N ALA A 40 -5.76 15.67 7.79
CA ALA A 40 -4.97 14.44 7.89
C ALA A 40 -5.55 13.32 7.00
N LEU A 41 -6.87 13.15 7.01
CA LEU A 41 -7.57 12.16 6.17
C LEU A 41 -7.41 12.44 4.67
N HIS A 42 -7.43 13.69 4.23
CA HIS A 42 -7.13 14.02 2.83
C HIS A 42 -5.68 13.71 2.44
N VAL A 43 -4.72 13.87 3.36
CA VAL A 43 -3.35 13.40 3.13
C VAL A 43 -3.33 11.87 2.99
N CYS A 44 -4.08 11.15 3.83
CA CYS A 44 -4.21 9.70 3.71
C CYS A 44 -4.81 9.29 2.36
N GLU A 45 -5.81 10.00 1.84
CA GLU A 45 -6.39 9.76 0.52
C GLU A 45 -5.34 9.86 -0.60
N GLU A 46 -4.53 10.91 -0.58
CA GLU A 46 -3.44 11.08 -1.54
C GLU A 46 -2.39 9.97 -1.42
N MET A 47 -1.98 9.65 -0.19
CA MET A 47 -0.99 8.61 0.06
C MET A 47 -1.50 7.23 -0.37
N TYR A 48 -2.77 6.91 -0.14
CA TYR A 48 -3.35 5.63 -0.56
C TYR A 48 -3.43 5.50 -2.08
N ARG A 49 -3.76 6.59 -2.79
CA ARG A 49 -3.66 6.62 -4.25
C ARG A 49 -2.22 6.40 -4.74
N ASN A 50 -1.23 7.00 -4.08
CA ASN A 50 0.18 6.80 -4.41
C ASN A 50 0.63 5.36 -4.11
N ALA A 51 0.11 4.75 -3.04
CA ALA A 51 0.36 3.36 -2.69
C ALA A 51 -0.19 2.40 -3.78
N VAL A 52 -1.41 2.65 -4.26
CA VAL A 52 -2.00 1.92 -5.41
C VAL A 52 -1.15 2.09 -6.67
N GLN A 53 -0.70 3.30 -6.96
CA GLN A 53 0.17 3.55 -8.11
C GLN A 53 1.49 2.78 -7.99
N ALA A 54 2.10 2.76 -6.80
CA ALA A 54 3.34 2.04 -6.55
C ALA A 54 3.15 0.53 -6.79
N LEU A 55 2.11 -0.11 -6.25
CA LEU A 55 1.84 -1.53 -6.52
C LEU A 55 1.59 -1.81 -8.00
N ASN A 56 0.87 -0.94 -8.71
CA ASN A 56 0.67 -1.07 -10.15
C ASN A 56 1.99 -0.99 -10.94
N ASN A 57 2.91 -0.12 -10.55
CA ASN A 57 4.25 -0.05 -11.13
C ASN A 57 5.10 -1.27 -10.74
N GLY A 58 4.97 -1.75 -9.51
CA GLY A 58 5.61 -2.97 -9.03
C GLY A 58 5.21 -4.19 -9.86
N MET A 59 3.91 -4.36 -10.13
CA MET A 59 3.41 -5.43 -11.01
C MET A 59 3.97 -5.35 -12.43
N LYS A 60 4.09 -4.15 -13.00
CA LYS A 60 4.74 -3.96 -14.31
C LYS A 60 6.21 -4.38 -14.27
N SER A 61 6.91 -4.00 -13.22
CA SER A 61 8.32 -4.32 -13.01
C SER A 61 8.55 -5.83 -12.83
N VAL A 62 7.70 -6.51 -12.05
CA VAL A 62 7.68 -7.98 -11.95
C VAL A 62 7.45 -8.62 -13.32
N SER A 63 6.53 -8.08 -14.11
CA SER A 63 6.19 -8.61 -15.44
C SER A 63 7.32 -8.41 -16.45
N SER A 64 8.12 -7.34 -16.32
CA SER A 64 9.29 -7.08 -17.17
C SER A 64 10.59 -7.71 -16.65
N GLY A 65 10.56 -8.37 -15.49
CA GLY A 65 11.74 -8.95 -14.84
C GLY A 65 12.65 -7.93 -14.15
N ASP A 66 12.19 -6.69 -13.96
CA ASP A 66 12.92 -5.65 -13.20
C ASP A 66 12.60 -5.76 -11.71
N PHE A 67 13.21 -6.75 -11.05
CA PHE A 67 12.95 -7.03 -9.64
C PHE A 67 13.52 -5.97 -8.70
N PHE A 68 14.59 -5.26 -9.09
CA PHE A 68 15.10 -4.11 -8.34
C PHE A 68 14.09 -2.96 -8.28
N GLN A 69 13.46 -2.63 -9.42
CA GLN A 69 12.38 -1.65 -9.44
C GLN A 69 11.16 -2.18 -8.68
N ALA A 70 10.78 -3.45 -8.85
CA ALA A 70 9.66 -4.05 -8.09
C ALA A 70 9.85 -3.94 -6.58
N ARG A 71 11.07 -4.15 -6.06
CA ARG A 71 11.42 -3.95 -4.65
C ARG A 71 11.23 -2.51 -4.22
N THR A 72 11.73 -1.56 -5.02
CA THR A 72 11.59 -0.12 -4.75
C THR A 72 10.12 0.30 -4.68
N GLU A 73 9.31 -0.15 -5.63
CA GLU A 73 7.88 0.13 -5.68
C GLU A 73 7.13 -0.50 -4.48
N THR A 74 7.53 -1.70 -4.06
CA THR A 74 6.92 -2.35 -2.89
C THR A 74 7.26 -1.61 -1.59
N HIS A 75 8.49 -1.10 -1.45
CA HIS A 75 8.83 -0.19 -0.33
C HIS A 75 8.04 1.12 -0.40
N ALA A 76 7.86 1.69 -1.59
CA ALA A 76 7.06 2.89 -1.77
C ALA A 76 5.59 2.68 -1.37
N PHE A 77 5.00 1.53 -1.70
CA PHE A 77 3.68 1.12 -1.21
C PHE A 77 3.59 1.20 0.33
N ILE A 78 4.49 0.51 1.04
CA ILE A 78 4.50 0.48 2.51
C ILE A 78 4.67 1.89 3.08
N ASN A 79 5.60 2.67 2.53
CA ASN A 79 5.89 4.02 3.00
C ASN A 79 4.72 4.96 2.79
N ASN A 80 4.04 4.88 1.65
CA ASN A 80 2.86 5.68 1.37
C ASN A 80 1.73 5.34 2.35
N ILE A 81 1.41 4.05 2.58
CA ILE A 81 0.37 3.70 3.57
C ILE A 81 0.75 4.24 4.97
N ASN A 82 2.00 4.10 5.38
CA ASN A 82 2.47 4.57 6.69
C ASN A 82 2.57 6.10 6.81
N ALA A 83 2.65 6.83 5.69
CA ALA A 83 2.64 8.28 5.68
C ALA A 83 1.24 8.86 5.93
N CYS A 84 0.19 8.03 5.95
CA CYS A 84 -1.10 8.43 6.47
C CYS A 84 -0.95 8.88 7.94
N GLY A 85 -1.19 10.16 8.19
CA GLY A 85 -0.98 10.79 9.49
C GLY A 85 -2.11 10.58 10.50
N ASP A 86 -3.10 9.75 10.21
CA ASP A 86 -4.20 9.45 11.13
C ASP A 86 -3.76 8.37 12.15
N SER A 87 -3.82 8.72 13.43
CA SER A 87 -3.37 7.84 14.52
C SER A 87 -4.50 6.99 15.12
N SER A 88 -5.68 6.97 14.54
CA SER A 88 -6.76 6.11 15.01
C SER A 88 -6.46 4.64 14.73
N MET A 89 -7.01 3.77 15.57
CA MET A 89 -6.71 2.34 15.56
C MET A 89 -7.00 1.69 14.20
N GLU A 90 -8.05 2.12 13.50
CA GLU A 90 -8.42 1.56 12.18
C GLU A 90 -7.34 1.82 11.12
N PHE A 91 -6.73 3.02 11.11
CA PHE A 91 -5.65 3.38 10.19
C PHE A 91 -4.32 2.73 10.59
N GLN A 92 -4.05 2.59 11.88
CA GLN A 92 -2.87 1.87 12.36
C GLN A 92 -2.91 0.39 11.98
N THR A 93 -4.05 -0.29 12.21
CA THR A 93 -4.25 -1.69 11.81
C THR A 93 -4.13 -1.85 10.30
N PHE A 94 -4.64 -0.89 9.52
CA PHE A 94 -4.47 -0.91 8.07
C PHE A 94 -3.00 -0.74 7.65
N GLY A 95 -2.25 0.12 8.33
CA GLY A 95 -0.81 0.27 8.11
C GLY A 95 -0.01 -0.99 8.47
N GLU A 96 -0.37 -1.68 9.55
CA GLU A 96 0.23 -2.97 9.92
C GLU A 96 -0.03 -4.04 8.87
N TRP A 97 -1.29 -4.17 8.41
CA TRP A 97 -1.64 -5.05 7.30
C TRP A 97 -0.80 -4.76 6.04
N ALA A 98 -0.64 -3.49 5.69
CA ALA A 98 0.17 -3.11 4.52
C ALA A 98 1.65 -3.47 4.69
N ARG A 99 2.20 -3.38 5.91
CA ARG A 99 3.58 -3.83 6.20
C ARG A 99 3.72 -5.34 6.06
N GLU A 100 2.75 -6.12 6.52
CA GLU A 100 2.77 -7.58 6.38
C GLU A 100 2.73 -7.99 4.91
N VAL A 101 1.73 -7.52 4.16
CA VAL A 101 1.58 -7.83 2.73
C VAL A 101 2.78 -7.34 1.90
N GLY A 102 3.25 -6.13 2.19
CA GLY A 102 4.43 -5.58 1.53
C GLY A 102 5.70 -6.37 1.88
N GLY A 103 5.85 -6.79 3.14
CA GLY A 103 6.95 -7.64 3.60
C GLY A 103 7.00 -8.99 2.89
N ASP A 104 5.86 -9.66 2.75
CA ASP A 104 5.75 -10.93 2.03
C ASP A 104 6.12 -10.77 0.55
N CYS A 105 5.65 -9.70 -0.09
CA CYS A 105 6.03 -9.38 -1.46
C CYS A 105 7.53 -9.10 -1.59
N LEU A 106 8.12 -8.34 -0.65
CA LEU A 106 9.55 -8.05 -0.63
C LEU A 106 10.39 -9.32 -0.51
N ALA A 107 10.04 -10.23 0.40
CA ALA A 107 10.74 -11.51 0.56
C ALA A 107 10.77 -12.29 -0.76
N LYS A 108 9.63 -12.37 -1.45
CA LYS A 108 9.51 -13.07 -2.74
C LYS A 108 10.21 -12.35 -3.89
N ILE A 109 10.31 -11.02 -3.85
CA ILE A 109 11.08 -10.25 -4.83
C ILE A 109 12.59 -10.47 -4.63
N VAL A 110 13.06 -10.54 -3.39
CA VAL A 110 14.48 -10.74 -3.08
C VAL A 110 14.99 -12.08 -3.59
N GLU A 111 14.18 -13.15 -3.54
CA GLU A 111 14.49 -14.46 -4.15
C GLU A 111 14.85 -14.38 -5.66
N HIS A 112 14.46 -13.29 -6.35
CA HIS A 112 14.79 -13.04 -7.76
C HIS A 112 16.00 -12.11 -7.96
N ILE A 113 16.42 -11.39 -6.92
CA ILE A 113 17.56 -10.45 -6.95
C ILE A 113 18.82 -11.14 -6.45
N ASP A 114 18.70 -11.89 -5.34
CA ASP A 114 19.77 -12.65 -4.71
C ASP A 114 19.21 -14.00 -4.23
N PRO A 115 19.32 -15.06 -5.04
CA PRO A 115 18.74 -16.37 -4.73
C PRO A 115 19.54 -17.18 -3.69
N GLU A 116 20.63 -16.63 -3.14
CA GLU A 116 21.51 -17.32 -2.17
C GLU A 116 21.31 -16.89 -0.69
N GLU A 117 20.46 -15.88 -0.42
CA GLU A 117 19.95 -15.52 0.93
C GLU A 117 18.58 -16.14 1.24
#